data_AF-A0A3D5L2W9-F1
#
_entry.id   AF-A0A3D5L2W9-F1
#
_cell.length_a   1.000
_cell.length_b   1.000
_cell.length_c   1.000
_cell.angle_alpha   90.00
_cell.angle_beta   90.00
_cell.angle_gamma   90.00
#
_symmetry.space_group_name_H-M   'P 1'
#
loop_
_entity.id
_entity.type
_entity.pdbx_description
1 polymer ?
#
loop_
_entity_poly.entity_id
_entity_poly.type
_entity_poly.pdbx_seq_one_letter_code
_entity_poly.pdbx_strand_id
1 'polypeptide(L)'
;MVLIGITGGVGSGKSAVLDYLTKHYNVRTLMADRATEQLEKKGGSLYEPILSLLETGSGKSRAELTLPDGEINRKEMAKLIFQDGELLSKVNALIHPAVREYIQSEVEKLRSAGAVDAFFLEAALLLECGYKEVVDQMWYIYCDEKERRKRLAASRGYTMEKVDAIMKSQLSEDEFRRGCDLVIDNTGDFEETKKKLDLEMQRLKVRPVRGCDFSRTETTHVLKYSDINGAGALFGGRLMGWIDETGGFAAMRHANRHVVTCCIDNLIFKEGAHLNDMIVNCARLTFVGRSSMEVRIDTYLEALDGTRRPINRAYAVYVAVDDDGKPVKVPYGLSRTTPNDEAEYEGALRRQEVRRRRRKEGF
;
A
#
# COMPACT_ATOMS: atom_id res chain seq x y z
N MET A 1 -12.27 -1.35 8.23
CA MET A 1 -10.81 -1.45 8.29
C MET A 1 -10.41 -1.40 9.75
N VAL A 2 -9.63 -2.35 10.24
CA VAL A 2 -9.05 -2.36 11.59
C VAL A 2 -7.64 -1.76 11.56
N LEU A 3 -7.29 -0.93 12.53
CA LEU A 3 -5.99 -0.30 12.66
C LEU A 3 -5.21 -0.96 13.81
N ILE A 4 -4.06 -1.54 13.49
CA ILE A 4 -3.27 -2.36 14.41
C ILE A 4 -1.90 -1.73 14.56
N GLY A 5 -1.50 -1.39 15.78
CA GLY A 5 -0.12 -1.01 16.07
C GLY A 5 0.72 -2.25 16.31
N ILE A 6 1.90 -2.34 15.68
CA ILE A 6 2.88 -3.38 15.93
C ILE A 6 4.07 -2.78 16.66
N THR A 7 4.41 -3.38 17.79
CA THR A 7 5.60 -3.07 18.57
C THR A 7 6.36 -4.35 18.92
N GLY A 8 7.57 -4.19 19.46
CA GLY A 8 8.43 -5.31 19.79
C GLY A 8 9.87 -4.86 19.95
N GLY A 9 10.63 -5.57 20.78
CA GLY A 9 12.03 -5.23 21.00
C GLY A 9 12.89 -5.32 19.74
N VAL A 10 14.05 -4.67 19.73
CA VAL A 10 15.00 -4.75 18.62
C VAL A 10 15.41 -6.21 18.40
N GLY A 11 15.40 -6.68 17.14
CA GLY A 11 15.66 -8.08 16.80
C GLY A 11 14.47 -9.04 16.95
N SER A 12 13.28 -8.58 17.35
CA SER A 12 12.07 -9.41 17.47
C SER A 12 11.51 -9.95 16.16
N GLY A 13 11.88 -9.36 15.02
CA GLY A 13 11.40 -9.79 13.70
C GLY A 13 10.12 -9.11 13.21
N LYS A 14 9.75 -7.94 13.76
CA LYS A 14 8.62 -7.10 13.29
C LYS A 14 8.56 -6.97 11.76
N SER A 15 9.69 -6.63 11.13
CA SER A 15 9.75 -6.45 9.67
C SER A 15 9.43 -7.73 8.89
N ALA A 16 9.79 -8.91 9.41
CA ALA A 16 9.45 -10.19 8.78
C ALA A 16 7.95 -10.50 8.91
N VAL A 17 7.35 -10.20 10.06
CA VAL A 17 5.90 -10.31 10.29
C VAL A 17 5.12 -9.38 9.35
N LEU A 18 5.53 -8.11 9.26
CA LEU A 18 4.89 -7.12 8.38
C LEU A 18 5.02 -7.47 6.89
N ASP A 19 6.19 -7.97 6.47
CA ASP A 19 6.41 -8.44 5.10
C ASP A 19 5.49 -9.61 4.75
N TYR A 20 5.39 -10.61 5.64
CA TYR A 20 4.46 -11.73 5.48
C TYR A 20 3.00 -11.24 5.36
N LEU A 21 2.54 -10.41 6.29
CA LEU A 21 1.18 -9.87 6.28
C LEU A 21 0.88 -9.10 4.99
N THR A 22 1.81 -8.26 4.53
CA THR A 22 1.66 -7.46 3.29
C THR A 22 1.56 -8.34 2.04
N LYS A 23 2.30 -9.46 2.00
CA LYS A 23 2.32 -10.38 0.85
C LYS A 23 1.11 -11.29 0.77
N HIS A 24 0.50 -11.62 1.90
CA HIS A 24 -0.54 -12.65 1.98
C HIS A 24 -1.94 -12.11 2.27
N TYR A 25 -2.06 -10.89 2.83
CA TYR A 25 -3.33 -10.32 3.26
C TYR A 25 -3.56 -8.90 2.75
N ASN A 26 -4.83 -8.52 2.65
CA ASN A 26 -5.27 -7.24 2.09
C ASN A 26 -5.09 -6.11 3.12
N VAL A 27 -3.82 -5.80 3.38
CA VAL A 27 -3.41 -4.90 4.45
C VAL A 27 -2.50 -3.82 3.91
N ARG A 28 -2.47 -2.67 4.60
CA ARG A 28 -1.45 -1.63 4.41
C ARG A 28 -0.53 -1.62 5.61
N THR A 29 0.77 -1.49 5.39
CA THR A 29 1.75 -1.24 6.44
C THR A 29 2.29 0.18 6.30
N LEU A 30 2.47 0.87 7.42
CA LEU A 30 3.13 2.17 7.49
C LEU A 30 4.13 2.16 8.64
N MET A 31 5.37 2.53 8.35
CA MET A 31 6.38 2.76 9.37
C MET A 31 6.35 4.25 9.75
N ALA A 32 6.15 4.57 11.03
CA ALA A 32 6.10 5.95 11.52
C ALA A 32 7.39 6.71 11.18
N ASP A 33 8.55 6.04 11.29
CA ASP A 33 9.83 6.64 10.92
C ASP A 33 9.80 7.09 9.45
N ARG A 34 9.30 6.26 8.53
CA ARG A 34 9.17 6.64 7.10
C ARG A 34 8.19 7.79 6.87
N ALA A 35 7.14 7.90 7.70
CA ALA A 35 6.24 9.05 7.66
C ALA A 35 6.99 10.32 8.05
N THR A 36 7.75 10.30 9.15
CA THR A 36 8.63 11.40 9.55
C THR A 36 9.59 11.77 8.42
N GLU A 37 10.23 10.76 7.80
CA GLU A 37 11.14 11.00 6.68
C GLU A 37 10.49 11.72 5.50
N GLN A 38 9.22 11.40 5.21
CA GLN A 38 8.47 12.02 4.12
C GLN A 38 8.05 13.45 4.46
N LEU A 39 7.68 13.72 5.71
CA LEU A 39 7.28 15.05 6.18
C LEU A 39 8.48 16.00 6.33
N GLU A 40 9.66 15.47 6.62
CA GLU A 40 10.92 16.20 6.72
C GLU A 40 11.54 16.57 5.37
N LYS A 41 11.19 15.88 4.28
CA LYS A 41 11.74 16.15 2.95
C LYS A 41 11.43 17.57 2.51
N LYS A 42 12.28 18.15 1.66
CA LYS A 42 12.05 19.46 1.07
C LYS A 42 10.65 19.54 0.42
N GLY A 43 9.83 20.48 0.89
CA GLY A 43 8.42 20.64 0.49
C GLY A 43 7.41 19.87 1.36
N GLY A 44 7.87 19.05 2.30
CA GLY A 44 7.06 18.44 3.34
C GLY A 44 6.72 19.43 4.47
N SER A 45 5.70 19.11 5.25
CA SER A 45 5.15 20.02 6.26
C SER A 45 6.08 20.27 7.46
N LEU A 46 7.05 19.40 7.71
CA LEU A 46 8.00 19.53 8.81
C LEU A 46 9.34 20.13 8.40
N TYR A 47 9.63 20.26 7.10
CA TYR A 47 10.93 20.73 6.61
C TYR A 47 11.30 22.13 7.14
N GLU A 48 10.45 23.14 6.89
CA GLU A 48 10.72 24.51 7.37
C GLU A 48 10.61 24.64 8.91
N PRO A 49 9.58 24.09 9.59
CA PRO A 49 9.48 24.18 11.05
C PRO A 49 10.69 23.59 11.79
N ILE A 50 11.18 22.42 11.34
CA ILE A 50 12.36 21.79 11.95
C ILE A 50 13.61 22.62 11.66
N LEU A 51 13.83 23.08 10.42
CA LEU A 51 14.99 23.90 10.10
C LEU A 51 15.02 25.19 10.92
N SER A 52 13.91 25.94 10.99
CA SER A 52 13.84 27.16 11.80
C SER A 52 14.11 26.90 13.29
N LEU A 53 13.64 25.77 13.81
CA LEU A 53 13.90 25.38 15.19
C LEU A 53 15.38 25.03 15.42
N LEU A 54 16.01 24.31 14.49
CA LEU A 54 17.44 23.97 14.55
C LEU A 54 18.32 25.22 14.41
N GLU A 55 17.98 26.16 13.53
CA GLU A 55 18.70 27.44 13.37
C GLU A 55 18.68 28.24 14.67
N THR A 56 17.49 28.41 15.27
CA THR A 56 17.32 29.17 16.51
C THR A 56 17.93 28.48 17.72
N GLY A 57 17.84 27.15 17.80
CA GLY A 57 18.38 26.37 18.92
C GLY A 57 19.89 26.15 18.89
N SER A 58 20.49 26.08 17.70
CA SER A 58 21.94 25.80 17.55
C SER A 58 22.78 27.01 17.14
N GLY A 59 22.16 28.09 16.65
CA GLY A 59 22.85 29.26 16.09
C GLY A 59 23.54 29.00 14.74
N LYS A 60 23.36 27.82 14.15
CA LYS A 60 23.91 27.46 12.84
C LYS A 60 23.07 28.04 11.69
N SER A 61 23.73 28.33 10.58
CA SER A 61 23.05 28.76 9.35
C SER A 61 22.35 27.60 8.64
N ARG A 62 21.32 27.88 7.81
CA ARG A 62 20.68 26.85 6.95
C ARG A 62 21.68 26.01 6.18
N ALA A 63 22.73 26.63 5.64
CA ALA A 63 23.73 25.96 4.82
C ALA A 63 24.52 24.89 5.61
N GLU A 64 24.62 25.02 6.93
CA GLU A 64 25.27 24.03 7.80
C GLU A 64 24.32 22.90 8.23
N LEU A 65 23.01 23.16 8.16
CA LEU A 65 21.95 22.23 8.58
C LEU A 65 21.37 21.41 7.41
N THR A 66 21.70 21.76 6.17
CA THR A 66 21.25 21.05 4.97
C THR A 66 22.38 20.36 4.21
N LEU A 67 22.01 19.38 3.38
CA LEU A 67 22.86 18.74 2.39
C LEU A 67 22.92 19.58 1.09
N PRO A 68 23.83 19.29 0.14
CA PRO A 68 23.94 20.06 -1.10
C PRO A 68 22.68 20.10 -1.98
N ASP A 69 21.82 19.08 -1.88
CA ASP A 69 20.51 19.04 -2.55
C ASP A 69 19.43 19.89 -1.83
N GLY A 70 19.78 20.43 -0.66
CA GLY A 70 18.92 21.21 0.21
C GLY A 70 18.07 20.37 1.16
N GLU A 71 18.27 19.06 1.26
CA GLU A 71 17.58 18.24 2.27
C GLU A 71 18.18 18.44 3.67
N ILE A 72 17.43 18.18 4.74
CA ILE A 72 17.93 18.29 6.11
C ILE A 72 19.08 17.29 6.33
N ASN A 73 20.22 17.75 6.86
CA ASN A 73 21.32 16.89 7.24
C ASN A 73 20.98 16.15 8.55
N ARG A 74 20.33 14.99 8.42
CA ARG A 74 19.88 14.18 9.58
C ARG A 74 20.98 13.78 10.55
N LYS A 75 22.22 13.59 10.07
CA LYS A 75 23.35 13.28 10.96
C LYS A 75 23.67 14.46 11.88
N GLU A 76 23.65 15.66 11.32
CA GLU A 76 23.89 16.88 12.10
C GLU A 76 22.70 17.20 13.01
N MET A 77 21.46 17.07 12.50
CA MET A 77 20.25 17.19 13.33
C MET A 77 20.31 16.26 14.55
N ALA A 78 20.62 14.97 14.34
CA ALA A 78 20.75 14.00 15.42
C ALA A 78 21.79 14.46 16.45
N LYS A 79 22.97 14.90 16.01
CA LYS A 79 24.03 15.39 16.90
C LYS A 79 23.56 16.57 17.76
N LEU A 80 22.84 17.52 17.17
CA LEU A 80 22.32 18.69 17.88
C LEU A 80 21.26 18.31 18.93
N ILE A 81 20.25 17.53 18.54
CA ILE A 81 19.17 17.14 19.46
C ILE A 81 19.65 16.19 20.58
N PHE A 82 20.68 15.39 20.35
CA PHE A 82 21.25 14.54 21.41
C PHE A 82 22.06 15.32 22.46
N GLN A 83 22.55 16.51 22.11
CA GLN A 83 23.31 17.37 23.02
C GLN A 83 22.41 18.32 23.82
N ASP A 84 21.19 18.59 23.32
CA ASP A 84 20.24 19.51 23.93
C ASP A 84 18.86 18.85 24.10
N GLY A 85 18.54 18.48 25.34
CA GLY A 85 17.27 17.85 25.69
C GLY A 85 16.05 18.77 25.52
N GLU A 86 16.22 20.10 25.62
CA GLU A 86 15.14 21.05 25.39
C GLU A 86 14.83 21.16 23.89
N LEU A 87 15.88 21.22 23.06
CA LEU A 87 15.74 21.18 21.61
C LEU A 87 15.09 19.86 21.14
N LEU A 88 15.51 18.72 21.69
CA LEU A 88 14.89 17.43 21.41
C LEU A 88 13.38 17.43 21.72
N SER A 89 13.00 17.96 22.88
CA SER A 89 11.59 18.07 23.28
C SER A 89 10.78 18.94 22.31
N LYS A 90 11.33 20.08 21.90
CA LYS A 90 10.69 20.98 20.91
C LYS A 90 10.56 20.33 19.53
N VAL A 91 11.57 19.62 19.06
CA VAL A 91 11.52 18.87 17.79
C VAL A 91 10.45 17.77 17.86
N ASN A 92 10.43 17.00 18.94
CA ASN A 92 9.41 15.96 19.14
C ASN A 92 7.99 16.54 19.21
N ALA A 93 7.81 17.71 19.82
CA ALA A 93 6.53 18.41 19.87
C ALA A 93 6.02 18.87 18.49
N LEU A 94 6.92 19.04 17.50
CA LEU A 94 6.55 19.28 16.10
C LEU A 94 6.25 17.96 15.36
N ILE A 95 7.11 16.94 15.54
CA ILE A 95 7.02 15.67 14.81
C ILE A 95 5.76 14.89 15.21
N HIS A 96 5.47 14.73 16.50
CA HIS A 96 4.39 13.84 16.96
C HIS A 96 3.00 14.23 16.43
N PRO A 97 2.55 15.50 16.51
CA PRO A 97 1.25 15.88 15.94
C PRO A 97 1.19 15.72 14.42
N ALA A 98 2.25 16.11 13.71
CA ALA A 98 2.30 16.03 12.26
C ALA A 98 2.27 14.58 11.74
N VAL A 99 3.01 13.67 12.40
CA VAL A 99 2.98 12.25 12.07
C VAL A 99 1.60 11.65 12.38
N ARG A 100 0.97 12.04 13.50
CA ARG A 100 -0.40 11.61 13.84
C ARG A 100 -1.41 12.05 12.78
N GLU A 101 -1.36 13.31 12.35
CA GLU A 101 -2.23 13.84 11.31
C GLU A 101 -2.02 13.13 9.97
N TYR A 102 -0.75 12.90 9.59
CA TYR A 102 -0.41 12.12 8.40
C TYR A 102 -1.01 10.71 8.45
N ILE A 103 -0.81 9.97 9.55
CA ILE A 103 -1.39 8.63 9.74
C ILE A 103 -2.91 8.67 9.62
N GLN A 104 -3.57 9.64 10.27
CA GLN A 104 -5.02 9.79 10.21
C GLN A 104 -5.52 10.06 8.79
N SER A 105 -4.84 10.93 8.04
CA SER A 105 -5.19 11.22 6.65
C SER A 105 -5.06 10.00 5.73
N GLU A 106 -4.00 9.21 5.88
CA GLU A 106 -3.78 7.98 5.10
C GLU A 106 -4.82 6.90 5.45
N VAL A 107 -5.13 6.75 6.74
CA VAL A 107 -6.17 5.86 7.23
C VAL A 107 -7.53 6.24 6.65
N GLU A 108 -7.89 7.53 6.65
CA GLU A 108 -9.18 7.99 6.13
C GLU A 108 -9.27 7.84 4.60
N LYS A 109 -8.19 8.15 3.87
CA LYS A 109 -8.08 7.91 2.42
C LYS A 109 -8.39 6.45 2.09
N LEU A 110 -7.74 5.51 2.76
CA LEU A 110 -7.92 4.07 2.54
C LEU A 110 -9.28 3.56 3.00
N ARG A 111 -9.78 4.06 4.14
CA ARG A 111 -11.10 3.71 4.69
C ARG A 111 -12.21 4.13 3.74
N SER A 112 -12.15 5.36 3.22
CA SER A 112 -13.16 5.90 2.32
C SER A 112 -13.19 5.23 0.95
N ALA A 113 -12.03 4.72 0.48
CA ALA A 113 -11.90 3.92 -0.73
C ALA A 113 -12.40 2.46 -0.56
N GLY A 114 -12.53 1.98 0.68
CA GLY A 114 -12.77 0.56 0.98
C GLY A 114 -11.62 -0.34 0.50
N ALA A 115 -10.41 0.21 0.51
CA ALA A 115 -9.20 -0.29 -0.15
C ALA A 115 -8.57 -1.50 0.55
N VAL A 116 -8.46 -1.44 1.89
CA VAL A 116 -7.80 -2.46 2.71
C VAL A 116 -8.67 -2.89 3.89
N ASP A 117 -8.50 -4.13 4.35
CA ASP A 117 -9.25 -4.66 5.48
C ASP A 117 -8.56 -4.35 6.82
N ALA A 118 -7.22 -4.27 6.84
CA ALA A 118 -6.44 -3.84 8.00
C ALA A 118 -5.31 -2.87 7.63
N PHE A 119 -4.93 -2.04 8.58
CA PHE A 119 -3.78 -1.13 8.50
C PHE A 119 -2.85 -1.41 9.68
N PHE A 120 -1.58 -1.62 9.42
CA PHE A 120 -0.55 -1.87 10.41
C PHE A 120 0.37 -0.66 10.53
N LEU A 121 0.48 -0.13 11.75
CA LEU A 121 1.38 0.95 12.10
C LEU A 121 2.57 0.38 12.88
N GLU A 122 3.78 0.49 12.34
CA GLU A 122 5.02 0.17 13.06
C GLU A 122 5.69 1.47 13.51
N ALA A 123 5.97 1.61 14.81
CA ALA A 123 6.81 2.69 15.32
C ALA A 123 7.76 2.11 16.37
N ALA A 124 9.02 2.56 16.34
CA ALA A 124 10.03 2.12 17.30
C ALA A 124 9.66 2.47 18.76
N LEU A 125 8.91 3.57 18.95
CA LEU A 125 8.52 4.13 20.24
C LEU A 125 6.98 4.17 20.39
N LEU A 126 6.27 3.20 19.82
CA LEU A 126 4.80 3.28 19.69
C LEU A 126 4.06 3.38 21.04
N LEU A 127 4.58 2.71 22.08
CA LEU A 127 4.04 2.76 23.44
C LEU A 127 4.39 4.06 24.18
N GLU A 128 5.55 4.63 23.88
CA GLU A 128 6.11 5.79 24.57
C GLU A 128 5.58 7.11 23.99
N CYS A 129 5.25 7.12 22.69
CA CYS A 129 4.75 8.30 21.96
C CYS A 129 3.21 8.41 21.92
N GLY A 130 2.49 7.64 22.73
CA GLY A 130 1.02 7.75 22.85
C GLY A 130 0.22 7.30 21.63
N TYR A 131 0.84 6.65 20.64
CA TYR A 131 0.14 6.15 19.45
C TYR A 131 -0.84 5.01 19.73
N LYS A 132 -0.84 4.46 20.96
CA LYS A 132 -1.85 3.53 21.43
C LYS A 132 -3.27 4.08 21.29
N GLU A 133 -3.45 5.39 21.43
CA GLU A 133 -4.77 6.04 21.27
C GLU A 133 -5.25 6.12 19.82
N VAL A 134 -4.35 5.89 18.86
CA VAL A 134 -4.65 6.01 17.43
C VAL A 134 -5.06 4.66 16.84
N VAL A 135 -4.71 3.54 17.48
CA VAL A 135 -4.93 2.18 16.97
C VAL A 135 -6.10 1.49 17.68
N ASP A 136 -6.76 0.56 16.98
CA ASP A 136 -7.84 -0.28 17.54
C ASP A 136 -7.28 -1.42 18.41
N GLN A 137 -6.08 -1.92 18.07
CA GLN A 137 -5.38 -2.99 18.81
C GLN A 137 -3.87 -2.79 18.76
N MET A 138 -3.19 -3.19 19.82
CA MET A 138 -1.73 -3.26 19.93
C MET A 138 -1.22 -4.69 19.95
N TRP A 139 -0.31 -4.99 19.03
CA TRP A 139 0.33 -6.29 18.89
C TRP A 139 1.80 -6.20 19.31
N TYR A 140 2.18 -7.07 20.24
CA TYR A 140 3.57 -7.25 20.67
C TYR A 140 4.18 -8.45 19.95
N ILE A 141 5.18 -8.20 19.11
CA ILE A 141 6.01 -9.25 18.52
C ILE A 141 7.08 -9.63 19.55
N TYR A 142 6.83 -10.73 20.25
CA TYR A 142 7.71 -11.27 21.26
C TYR A 142 8.81 -12.14 20.62
N CYS A 143 10.01 -12.04 21.16
CA CYS A 143 11.12 -12.93 20.87
C CYS A 143 12.01 -12.92 22.10
N ASP A 144 12.42 -14.09 22.56
CA ASP A 144 13.27 -14.18 23.74
C ASP A 144 14.58 -13.36 23.58
N GLU A 145 15.13 -12.88 24.68
CA GLU A 145 16.31 -12.02 24.62
C GLU A 145 17.54 -12.70 24.01
N LYS A 146 17.72 -14.00 24.25
CA LYS A 146 18.88 -14.75 23.75
C LYS A 146 18.85 -14.83 22.22
N GLU A 147 17.69 -15.09 21.63
CA GLU A 147 17.47 -15.14 20.20
C GLU A 147 17.53 -13.75 19.57
N ARG A 148 16.99 -12.71 20.21
CA ARG A 148 17.16 -11.33 19.73
C ARG A 148 18.64 -10.95 19.63
N ARG A 149 19.44 -11.27 20.65
CA ARG A 149 20.90 -11.02 20.67
C ARG A 149 21.59 -11.73 19.51
N LYS A 150 21.31 -13.03 19.30
CA LYS A 150 21.84 -13.80 18.18
C LYS A 150 21.48 -13.19 16.83
N ARG A 151 20.20 -12.85 16.63
CA ARG A 151 19.71 -12.23 15.39
C ARG A 151 20.39 -10.89 15.10
N LEU A 152 20.60 -10.06 16.13
CA LEU A 152 21.26 -8.76 15.96
C LEU A 152 22.75 -8.89 15.62
N ALA A 153 23.44 -9.83 16.25
CA ALA A 153 24.82 -10.14 15.90
C ALA A 153 24.92 -10.64 14.45
N ALA A 154 24.09 -11.60 14.06
CA ALA A 154 24.13 -12.20 12.73
C ALA A 154 23.70 -11.26 11.59
N SER A 155 22.61 -10.50 11.78
CA SER A 155 22.03 -9.66 10.71
C SER A 155 22.66 -8.28 10.57
N ARG A 156 23.10 -7.67 11.68
CA ARG A 156 23.60 -6.29 11.70
C ARG A 156 25.06 -6.17 12.11
N GLY A 157 25.73 -7.27 12.47
CA GLY A 157 27.13 -7.28 12.87
C GLY A 157 27.39 -6.46 14.14
N TYR A 158 26.39 -6.30 15.02
CA TYR A 158 26.56 -5.50 16.22
C TYR A 158 27.43 -6.21 17.25
N THR A 159 28.31 -5.45 17.93
CA THR A 159 29.07 -5.94 19.07
C THR A 159 28.15 -6.20 20.26
N MET A 160 28.55 -7.12 21.16
CA MET A 160 27.76 -7.44 22.35
C MET A 160 27.51 -6.20 23.23
N GLU A 161 28.50 -5.33 23.38
CA GLU A 161 28.40 -4.05 24.10
C GLU A 161 27.30 -3.14 23.51
N LYS A 162 27.26 -3.04 22.17
CA LYS A 162 26.23 -2.26 21.47
C LYS A 162 24.84 -2.88 21.64
N VAL A 163 24.75 -4.21 21.59
CA VAL A 163 23.49 -4.92 21.82
C VAL A 163 23.01 -4.69 23.26
N ASP A 164 23.89 -4.77 24.26
CA ASP A 164 23.56 -4.52 25.66
C ASP A 164 23.05 -3.09 25.89
N ALA A 165 23.71 -2.09 25.30
CA ALA A 165 23.28 -0.70 25.38
C ALA A 165 21.86 -0.51 24.81
N ILE A 166 21.58 -1.10 23.64
CA ILE A 166 20.27 -1.04 22.99
C ILE A 166 19.19 -1.78 23.78
N MET A 167 19.52 -2.93 24.39
CA MET A 167 18.56 -3.69 25.20
C MET A 167 18.20 -2.94 26.48
N LYS A 168 19.17 -2.29 27.14
CA LYS A 168 18.94 -1.52 28.38
C LYS A 168 18.09 -0.27 28.18
N SER A 169 18.10 0.31 26.97
CA SER A 169 17.31 1.52 26.66
C SER A 169 15.86 1.22 26.25
N GLN A 170 15.46 -0.04 26.16
CA GLN A 170 14.10 -0.44 25.78
C GLN A 170 13.23 -0.71 27.01
N LEU A 171 11.92 -0.64 26.83
CA LEU A 171 10.94 -1.08 27.82
C LEU A 171 11.21 -2.52 28.26
N SER A 172 10.86 -2.81 29.52
CA SER A 172 10.86 -4.16 30.05
C SER A 172 9.82 -5.03 29.34
N GLU A 173 10.01 -6.35 29.38
CA GLU A 173 9.04 -7.28 28.80
C GLU A 173 7.64 -7.11 29.41
N ASP A 174 7.57 -6.90 30.72
CA ASP A 174 6.30 -6.70 31.44
C ASP A 174 5.58 -5.42 31.01
N GLU A 175 6.32 -4.38 30.64
CA GLU A 175 5.74 -3.16 30.07
C GLU A 175 5.20 -3.39 28.66
N PHE A 176 5.93 -4.10 27.80
CA PHE A 176 5.42 -4.48 26.48
C PHE A 176 4.14 -5.31 26.58
N ARG A 177 4.11 -6.30 27.47
CA ARG A 177 2.94 -7.17 27.67
C ARG A 177 1.74 -6.41 28.21
N ARG A 178 1.92 -5.56 29.22
CA ARG A 178 0.84 -4.70 29.75
C ARG A 178 0.35 -3.67 28.72
N GLY A 179 1.25 -3.23 27.83
CA GLY A 179 0.98 -2.24 26.81
C GLY A 179 0.15 -2.76 25.63
N CYS A 180 0.07 -4.07 25.41
CA CYS A 180 -0.47 -4.67 24.19
C CYS A 180 -1.65 -5.61 24.43
N ASP A 181 -2.53 -5.73 23.45
CA ASP A 181 -3.75 -6.56 23.50
C ASP A 181 -3.49 -7.99 23.05
N LEU A 182 -2.45 -8.19 22.21
CA LEU A 182 -2.07 -9.49 21.67
C LEU A 182 -0.56 -9.66 21.66
N VAL A 183 -0.09 -10.86 21.98
CA VAL A 183 1.31 -11.25 21.89
C VAL A 183 1.48 -12.31 20.81
N ILE A 184 2.31 -12.01 19.80
CA ILE A 184 2.74 -12.95 18.77
C ILE A 184 4.17 -13.38 19.10
N ASP A 185 4.32 -14.63 19.56
CA ASP A 185 5.64 -15.23 19.80
C ASP A 185 6.31 -15.58 18.47
N ASN A 186 7.50 -15.02 18.27
CA ASN A 186 8.38 -15.16 17.12
C ASN A 186 9.79 -15.64 17.53
N THR A 187 9.88 -16.36 18.65
CA THR A 187 11.14 -16.93 19.17
C THR A 187 11.59 -18.14 18.35
N GLY A 188 10.65 -19.06 18.07
CA GLY A 188 10.90 -20.32 17.36
C GLY A 188 10.92 -20.20 15.83
N ASP A 189 10.46 -21.26 15.17
CA ASP A 189 10.35 -21.31 13.71
C ASP A 189 9.29 -20.31 13.19
N PHE A 190 9.62 -19.62 12.11
CA PHE A 190 8.75 -18.60 11.54
C PHE A 190 7.44 -19.19 11.00
N GLU A 191 7.40 -20.47 10.63
CA GLU A 191 6.16 -21.16 10.24
C GLU A 191 5.12 -21.23 11.37
N GLU A 192 5.54 -21.34 12.63
CA GLU A 192 4.62 -21.30 13.77
C GLU A 192 4.04 -19.89 13.95
N THR A 193 4.88 -18.87 13.76
CA THR A 193 4.44 -17.47 13.75
C THR A 193 3.42 -17.23 12.64
N LYS A 194 3.66 -17.72 11.42
CA LYS A 194 2.72 -17.61 10.29
C LYS A 194 1.36 -18.20 10.61
N LYS A 195 1.31 -19.41 11.18
CA LYS A 195 0.04 -20.05 11.59
C LYS A 195 -0.76 -19.20 12.59
N LYS A 196 -0.08 -18.58 13.57
CA LYS A 196 -0.73 -17.65 14.52
C LYS A 196 -1.24 -16.40 13.81
N LEU A 197 -0.45 -15.81 12.92
CA LEU A 197 -0.86 -14.65 12.11
C LEU A 197 -2.07 -14.97 11.24
N ASP A 198 -2.09 -16.14 10.60
CA ASP A 198 -3.20 -16.60 9.77
C ASP A 198 -4.51 -16.73 10.56
N LEU A 199 -4.43 -17.33 11.75
CA LEU A 199 -5.59 -17.45 12.65
C LEU A 199 -6.14 -16.07 13.04
N GLU A 200 -5.25 -15.12 13.34
CA GLU A 200 -5.64 -13.76 13.69
C GLU A 200 -6.23 -12.98 12.52
N MET A 201 -5.68 -13.14 11.30
CA MET A 201 -6.24 -12.55 10.10
C MET A 201 -7.65 -13.09 9.81
N GLN A 202 -7.88 -14.39 10.02
CA GLN A 202 -9.20 -15.00 9.93
C GLN A 202 -10.16 -14.44 10.99
N ARG A 203 -9.72 -14.34 12.26
CA ARG A 203 -10.51 -13.75 13.36
C ARG A 203 -10.95 -12.32 13.05
N LEU A 204 -10.04 -11.52 12.49
CA LEU A 204 -10.28 -10.14 12.08
C LEU A 204 -11.00 -10.00 10.72
N LYS A 205 -11.30 -11.12 10.04
CA LYS A 205 -11.94 -11.17 8.71
C LYS A 205 -11.18 -10.37 7.65
N VAL A 206 -9.85 -10.35 7.75
CA VAL A 206 -8.96 -9.74 6.77
C VAL A 206 -8.88 -10.67 5.56
N ARG A 207 -9.13 -10.13 4.36
CA ARG A 207 -9.11 -10.94 3.14
C ARG A 207 -7.69 -11.35 2.78
N PRO A 208 -7.46 -12.59 2.33
CA PRO A 208 -6.21 -12.93 1.66
C PRO A 208 -6.10 -12.19 0.32
N VAL A 209 -4.89 -12.02 -0.21
CA VAL A 209 -4.67 -11.39 -1.53
C VAL A 209 -4.46 -12.41 -2.63
N ARG A 210 -4.79 -12.01 -3.87
CA ARG A 210 -4.36 -12.69 -5.09
C ARG A 210 -3.43 -11.78 -5.88
N GLY A 211 -2.45 -12.37 -6.55
CA GLY A 211 -1.54 -11.65 -7.45
C GLY A 211 -2.28 -11.04 -8.63
N CYS A 212 -1.77 -9.92 -9.17
CA CYS A 212 -2.30 -9.29 -10.38
C CYS A 212 -2.39 -10.29 -11.54
N ASP A 213 -1.38 -11.14 -11.70
CA ASP A 213 -1.30 -12.16 -12.74
C ASP A 213 -2.42 -13.20 -12.68
N PHE A 214 -2.95 -13.49 -11.50
CA PHE A 214 -4.06 -14.44 -11.35
C PHE A 214 -5.31 -13.96 -12.12
N SER A 215 -5.50 -12.64 -12.22
CA SER A 215 -6.62 -12.04 -12.94
C SER A 215 -6.36 -11.80 -14.43
N ARG A 216 -5.11 -11.96 -14.88
CA ARG A 216 -4.71 -11.61 -16.25
C ARG A 216 -5.54 -12.39 -17.24
N THR A 217 -6.20 -11.67 -18.15
CA THR A 217 -7.03 -12.24 -19.20
C THR A 217 -6.58 -11.68 -20.54
N GLU A 218 -6.50 -12.54 -21.54
CA GLU A 218 -6.23 -12.14 -22.91
C GLU A 218 -7.33 -12.68 -23.81
N THR A 219 -7.86 -11.84 -24.71
CA THR A 219 -8.73 -12.27 -25.80
C THR A 219 -8.20 -11.73 -27.12
N THR A 220 -8.33 -12.51 -28.18
CA THR A 220 -7.85 -12.16 -29.52
C THR A 220 -8.99 -12.25 -30.52
N HIS A 221 -9.13 -11.22 -31.35
CA HIS A 221 -10.18 -11.09 -32.34
C HIS A 221 -9.57 -10.69 -33.68
N VAL A 222 -9.82 -11.49 -34.72
CA VAL A 222 -9.52 -11.09 -36.10
C VAL A 222 -10.69 -10.24 -36.60
N LEU A 223 -10.39 -9.06 -37.14
CA LEU A 223 -11.44 -8.16 -37.64
C LEU A 223 -12.12 -8.71 -38.89
N LYS A 224 -13.44 -8.84 -38.81
CA LYS A 224 -14.32 -9.29 -39.89
C LYS A 224 -15.14 -8.12 -40.44
N TYR A 225 -15.82 -8.35 -41.56
CA TYR A 225 -16.75 -7.37 -42.16
C TYR A 225 -17.84 -6.89 -41.20
N SER A 226 -18.28 -7.72 -40.26
CA SER A 226 -19.28 -7.33 -39.24
C SER A 226 -18.73 -6.39 -38.16
N ASP A 227 -17.41 -6.27 -38.04
CA ASP A 227 -16.76 -5.51 -36.97
C ASP A 227 -16.36 -4.09 -37.43
N ILE A 228 -16.43 -3.79 -38.73
CA ILE A 228 -16.04 -2.50 -39.30
C ILE A 228 -17.23 -1.55 -39.47
N ASN A 229 -16.98 -0.25 -39.37
CA ASN A 229 -17.94 0.81 -39.63
C ASN A 229 -17.95 1.21 -41.12
N GLY A 230 -18.83 2.16 -41.49
CA GLY A 230 -18.95 2.66 -42.86
C GLY A 230 -17.70 3.34 -43.43
N ALA A 231 -16.71 3.68 -42.59
CA ALA A 231 -15.43 4.22 -43.00
C ALA A 231 -14.33 3.14 -43.19
N GLY A 232 -14.67 1.85 -43.05
CA GLY A 232 -13.71 0.75 -43.21
C GLY A 232 -12.74 0.57 -42.04
N ALA A 233 -13.06 1.14 -40.87
CA ALA A 233 -12.30 0.99 -39.64
C ALA A 233 -13.12 0.24 -38.57
N LEU A 234 -12.46 -0.33 -37.57
CA LEU A 234 -13.10 -0.99 -36.43
C LEU A 234 -14.18 -0.09 -35.82
N PHE A 235 -15.40 -0.61 -35.75
CA PHE A 235 -16.49 0.07 -35.09
C PHE A 235 -16.20 0.19 -33.59
N GLY A 236 -16.20 1.42 -33.07
CA GLY A 236 -15.86 1.68 -31.67
C GLY A 236 -16.75 0.91 -30.69
N GLY A 237 -18.04 0.75 -30.99
CA GLY A 237 -18.96 -0.05 -30.18
C GLY A 237 -18.57 -1.53 -30.11
N ARG A 238 -17.98 -2.06 -31.17
CA ARG A 238 -17.48 -3.45 -31.19
C ARG A 238 -16.27 -3.61 -30.27
N LEU A 239 -15.31 -2.69 -30.35
CA LEU A 239 -14.17 -2.69 -29.45
C LEU A 239 -14.59 -2.55 -27.99
N MET A 240 -15.54 -1.65 -27.69
CA MET A 240 -16.06 -1.47 -26.33
C MET A 240 -16.68 -2.77 -25.78
N GLY A 241 -17.44 -3.51 -26.60
CA GLY A 241 -17.98 -4.80 -26.21
C GLY A 241 -16.89 -5.82 -25.87
N TRP A 242 -15.81 -5.88 -26.66
CA TRP A 242 -14.69 -6.77 -26.35
C TRP A 242 -13.91 -6.33 -25.11
N ILE A 243 -13.71 -5.02 -24.92
CA ILE A 243 -13.06 -4.49 -23.70
C ILE A 243 -13.85 -4.89 -22.45
N ASP A 244 -15.18 -4.76 -22.50
CA ASP A 244 -16.08 -5.14 -21.41
C ASP A 244 -16.04 -6.65 -21.14
N GLU A 245 -16.05 -7.47 -22.19
CA GLU A 245 -15.93 -8.92 -22.10
C GLU A 245 -14.60 -9.35 -21.46
N THR A 246 -13.47 -8.88 -21.98
CA THR A 246 -12.13 -9.22 -21.46
C THR A 246 -11.97 -8.76 -20.01
N GLY A 247 -12.42 -7.53 -19.70
CA GLY A 247 -12.34 -6.98 -18.36
C GLY A 247 -13.26 -7.70 -17.36
N GLY A 248 -14.48 -8.04 -17.79
CA GLY A 248 -15.44 -8.82 -17.03
C GLY A 248 -14.89 -10.21 -16.67
N PHE A 249 -14.24 -10.90 -17.62
CA PHE A 249 -13.55 -12.16 -17.34
C PHE A 249 -12.43 -12.04 -16.30
N ALA A 250 -11.62 -10.98 -16.37
CA ALA A 250 -10.58 -10.73 -15.37
C ALA A 250 -11.18 -10.51 -13.96
N ALA A 251 -12.26 -9.72 -13.88
CA ALA A 251 -12.98 -9.44 -12.64
C ALA A 251 -13.66 -10.69 -12.07
N MET A 252 -14.37 -11.47 -12.89
CA MET A 252 -15.00 -12.73 -12.48
C MET A 252 -13.97 -13.73 -11.96
N ARG A 253 -12.84 -13.89 -12.68
CA ARG A 253 -11.75 -14.78 -12.25
C ARG A 253 -11.22 -14.38 -10.88
N HIS A 254 -10.96 -13.09 -10.66
CA HIS A 254 -10.44 -12.61 -9.39
C HIS A 254 -11.47 -12.76 -8.24
N ALA A 255 -12.73 -12.36 -8.48
CA ALA A 255 -13.76 -12.36 -7.44
C ALA A 255 -14.34 -13.74 -7.14
N ASN A 256 -14.27 -14.68 -8.09
CA ASN A 256 -15.02 -15.93 -8.06
C ASN A 256 -16.53 -15.69 -7.83
N ARG A 257 -17.08 -14.70 -8.53
CA ARG A 257 -18.46 -14.22 -8.44
C ARG A 257 -18.89 -13.67 -9.80
N HIS A 258 -20.20 -13.63 -10.04
CA HIS A 258 -20.75 -12.83 -11.14
C HIS A 258 -20.43 -11.35 -10.92
N VAL A 259 -20.22 -10.64 -12.03
CA VAL A 259 -19.93 -9.21 -12.00
C VAL A 259 -20.81 -8.48 -13.00
N VAL A 260 -21.08 -7.21 -12.70
CA VAL A 260 -21.72 -6.27 -13.62
C VAL A 260 -20.79 -5.10 -13.88
N THR A 261 -20.84 -4.55 -15.09
CA THR A 261 -20.07 -3.36 -15.46
C THR A 261 -20.74 -2.13 -14.87
N CYS A 262 -20.00 -1.38 -14.05
CA CYS A 262 -20.48 -0.15 -13.45
C CYS A 262 -20.17 1.06 -14.33
N CYS A 263 -18.95 1.15 -14.84
CA CYS A 263 -18.54 2.21 -15.76
C CYS A 263 -17.28 1.81 -16.52
N ILE A 264 -17.12 2.39 -17.71
CA ILE A 264 -15.87 2.37 -18.46
C ILE A 264 -15.41 3.82 -18.56
N ASP A 265 -14.18 4.09 -18.12
CA ASP A 265 -13.57 5.42 -18.18
C ASP A 265 -13.23 5.83 -19.61
N ASN A 266 -12.57 6.99 -19.75
CA ASN A 266 -12.16 7.58 -21.01
C ASN A 266 -11.41 6.59 -21.91
N LEU A 267 -11.97 6.37 -23.11
CA LEU A 267 -11.46 5.46 -24.12
C LEU A 267 -10.82 6.29 -25.24
N ILE A 268 -9.49 6.22 -25.34
CA ILE A 268 -8.73 6.98 -26.35
C ILE A 268 -8.28 6.02 -27.45
N PHE A 269 -8.77 6.24 -28.67
CA PHE A 269 -8.28 5.56 -29.86
C PHE A 269 -7.06 6.31 -30.40
N LYS A 270 -5.89 5.68 -30.34
CA LYS A 270 -4.65 6.27 -30.87
C LYS A 270 -4.48 6.00 -32.37
N GLU A 271 -4.92 4.84 -32.82
CA GLU A 271 -4.86 4.39 -34.20
C GLU A 271 -6.14 3.61 -34.54
N GLY A 272 -6.52 3.63 -35.82
CA GLY A 272 -7.58 2.77 -36.34
C GLY A 272 -7.11 1.33 -36.54
N ALA A 273 -8.06 0.41 -36.63
CA ALA A 273 -7.82 -0.97 -37.00
C ALA A 273 -8.72 -1.34 -38.18
N HIS A 274 -8.26 -2.22 -39.06
CA HIS A 274 -8.86 -2.52 -40.35
C HIS A 274 -9.09 -4.02 -40.56
N LEU A 275 -9.83 -4.37 -41.62
CA LEU A 275 -10.15 -5.75 -41.94
C LEU A 275 -8.91 -6.65 -41.92
N ASN A 276 -9.04 -7.85 -41.33
CA ASN A 276 -7.98 -8.84 -41.09
C ASN A 276 -6.93 -8.48 -40.03
N ASP A 277 -6.95 -7.29 -39.44
CA ASP A 277 -6.10 -6.99 -38.29
C ASP A 277 -6.44 -7.91 -37.11
N MET A 278 -5.41 -8.28 -36.33
CA MET A 278 -5.57 -9.01 -35.08
C MET A 278 -5.60 -8.04 -33.91
N ILE A 279 -6.73 -7.98 -33.22
CA ILE A 279 -6.93 -7.21 -31.99
C ILE A 279 -6.68 -8.11 -30.80
N VAL A 280 -5.76 -7.70 -29.93
CA VAL A 280 -5.49 -8.39 -28.66
C VAL A 280 -5.86 -7.48 -27.50
N ASN A 281 -6.82 -7.91 -26.68
CA ASN A 281 -7.18 -7.23 -25.44
C ASN A 281 -6.53 -7.93 -24.26
N CYS A 282 -5.77 -7.19 -23.47
CA CYS A 282 -5.11 -7.66 -22.25
C CYS A 282 -5.72 -6.96 -21.04
N ALA A 283 -6.46 -7.70 -20.20
CA ALA A 283 -7.06 -7.19 -18.98
C ALA A 283 -6.32 -7.66 -17.73
N ARG A 284 -6.18 -6.77 -16.74
CA ARG A 284 -5.67 -7.09 -15.39
C ARG A 284 -6.27 -6.16 -14.35
N LEU A 285 -6.47 -6.65 -13.13
CA LEU A 285 -6.94 -5.79 -12.04
C LEU A 285 -5.86 -4.78 -11.62
N THR A 286 -6.31 -3.57 -11.31
CA THR A 286 -5.49 -2.48 -10.73
C THR A 286 -5.94 -2.12 -9.31
N PHE A 287 -7.19 -2.43 -8.95
CA PHE A 287 -7.73 -2.17 -7.63
C PHE A 287 -8.87 -3.13 -7.26
N VAL A 288 -8.95 -3.46 -5.98
CA VAL A 288 -10.06 -4.22 -5.39
C VAL A 288 -10.57 -3.48 -4.15
N GLY A 289 -11.82 -3.07 -4.18
CA GLY A 289 -12.53 -2.46 -3.06
C GLY A 289 -13.32 -3.49 -2.26
N ARG A 290 -14.40 -3.04 -1.63
CA ARG A 290 -15.33 -3.93 -0.91
C ARG A 290 -16.08 -4.86 -1.87
N SER A 291 -16.81 -4.29 -2.83
CA SER A 291 -17.61 -5.02 -3.83
C SER A 291 -17.21 -4.68 -5.27
N SER A 292 -16.45 -3.61 -5.48
CA SER A 292 -16.01 -3.13 -6.79
C SER A 292 -14.56 -3.50 -7.07
N MET A 293 -14.23 -3.63 -8.35
CA MET A 293 -12.88 -3.88 -8.85
C MET A 293 -12.62 -2.96 -10.04
N GLU A 294 -11.44 -2.34 -10.09
CA GLU A 294 -10.98 -1.65 -11.29
C GLU A 294 -10.09 -2.60 -12.10
N VAL A 295 -10.34 -2.67 -13.39
CA VAL A 295 -9.59 -3.44 -14.35
C VAL A 295 -9.03 -2.50 -15.40
N ARG A 296 -7.73 -2.60 -15.67
CA ARG A 296 -7.08 -1.97 -16.80
C ARG A 296 -7.12 -2.93 -17.98
N ILE A 297 -7.54 -2.43 -19.13
CA ILE A 297 -7.57 -3.16 -20.40
C ILE A 297 -6.69 -2.41 -21.39
N ASP A 298 -5.64 -3.07 -21.87
CA ASP A 298 -4.78 -2.58 -22.95
C ASP A 298 -5.15 -3.32 -24.24
N THR A 299 -5.44 -2.57 -25.30
CA THR A 299 -5.74 -3.13 -26.63
C THR A 299 -4.55 -2.90 -27.56
N TYR A 300 -4.17 -3.96 -28.27
CA TYR A 300 -3.08 -3.96 -29.23
C TYR A 300 -3.55 -4.40 -30.61
N LEU A 301 -2.89 -3.86 -31.64
CA LEU A 301 -2.77 -4.52 -32.94
C LEU A 301 -1.58 -5.49 -32.87
N GLU A 302 -1.82 -6.76 -33.17
CA GLU A 302 -0.79 -7.79 -33.25
C GLU A 302 -0.48 -8.09 -34.72
N ALA A 303 0.79 -8.00 -35.09
CA ALA A 303 1.27 -8.42 -36.41
C ALA A 303 1.55 -9.93 -36.43
N LEU A 304 1.69 -10.51 -37.63
CA LEU A 304 1.97 -11.95 -37.80
C LEU A 304 3.28 -12.41 -37.16
N ASP A 305 4.23 -11.49 -36.95
CA ASP A 305 5.49 -11.74 -36.25
C ASP A 305 5.38 -11.67 -34.71
N GLY A 306 4.17 -11.40 -34.19
CA GLY A 306 3.89 -11.26 -32.76
C GLY A 306 4.14 -9.86 -32.20
N THR A 307 4.53 -8.89 -33.02
CA THR A 307 4.75 -7.51 -32.57
C THR A 307 3.42 -6.85 -32.20
N ARG A 308 3.34 -6.30 -30.98
CA ARG A 308 2.13 -5.63 -30.46
C ARG A 308 2.28 -4.11 -30.45
N ARG A 309 1.38 -3.40 -31.12
CA ARG A 309 1.28 -1.93 -31.11
C ARG A 309 0.05 -1.47 -30.33
N PRO A 310 0.18 -0.66 -29.26
CA PRO A 310 -0.95 -0.28 -28.41
C PRO A 310 -1.84 0.76 -29.11
N ILE A 311 -3.13 0.45 -29.27
CA ILE A 311 -4.11 1.34 -29.91
C ILE A 311 -5.10 1.95 -28.92
N ASN A 312 -5.32 1.30 -27.78
CA ASN A 312 -6.23 1.78 -26.74
C ASN A 312 -5.78 1.35 -25.34
N ARG A 313 -6.11 2.17 -24.35
CA ARG A 313 -6.10 1.80 -22.92
C ARG A 313 -7.40 2.27 -22.30
N ALA A 314 -8.10 1.36 -21.63
CA ALA A 314 -9.32 1.64 -20.90
C ALA A 314 -9.18 1.20 -19.44
N TYR A 315 -9.95 1.84 -18.57
CA TYR A 315 -10.16 1.40 -17.20
C TYR A 315 -11.65 1.17 -17.00
N ALA A 316 -12.03 -0.03 -16.60
CA ALA A 316 -13.41 -0.38 -16.34
C ALA A 316 -13.59 -0.77 -14.87
N VAL A 317 -14.71 -0.37 -14.30
CA VAL A 317 -15.10 -0.73 -12.94
C VAL A 317 -16.18 -1.79 -13.01
N TYR A 318 -15.93 -2.93 -12.39
CA TYR A 318 -16.87 -4.03 -12.25
C TYR A 318 -17.31 -4.16 -10.79
N VAL A 319 -18.56 -4.55 -10.57
CA VAL A 319 -19.11 -4.80 -9.23
C VAL A 319 -19.50 -6.26 -9.14
N ALA A 320 -18.97 -6.97 -8.13
CA ALA A 320 -19.39 -8.32 -7.82
C ALA A 320 -20.82 -8.31 -7.27
N VAL A 321 -21.67 -9.20 -7.78
CA VAL A 321 -23.09 -9.30 -7.42
C VAL A 321 -23.50 -10.72 -7.02
N ASP A 322 -24.58 -10.85 -6.26
CA ASP A 322 -25.29 -12.11 -6.03
C ASP A 322 -26.30 -12.40 -7.15
N ASP A 323 -27.06 -13.49 -7.00
CA ASP A 323 -28.06 -13.95 -7.96
C ASP A 323 -29.24 -12.97 -8.11
N ASP A 324 -29.46 -12.08 -7.13
CA ASP A 324 -30.46 -11.00 -7.16
C ASP A 324 -29.89 -9.70 -7.77
N GLY A 325 -28.62 -9.70 -8.20
CA GLY A 325 -27.93 -8.52 -8.73
C GLY A 325 -27.49 -7.52 -7.66
N LYS A 326 -27.52 -7.88 -6.37
CA LYS A 326 -27.09 -6.98 -5.28
C LYS A 326 -25.57 -7.05 -5.08
N PRO A 327 -24.89 -5.92 -4.78
CA PRO A 327 -23.45 -5.92 -4.56
C PRO A 327 -22.99 -6.80 -3.39
N VAL A 328 -22.04 -7.70 -3.63
CA VAL A 328 -21.45 -8.60 -2.63
C VAL A 328 -19.97 -8.31 -2.38
N LYS A 329 -19.47 -8.69 -1.20
CA LYS A 329 -18.05 -8.52 -0.87
C LYS A 329 -17.18 -9.40 -1.76
N VAL A 330 -16.16 -8.82 -2.39
CA VAL A 330 -15.12 -9.57 -3.10
C VAL A 330 -14.28 -10.33 -2.06
N PRO A 331 -14.09 -11.66 -2.16
CA PRO A 331 -13.46 -12.46 -1.12
C PRO A 331 -11.95 -12.24 -0.97
N TYR A 332 -11.28 -11.69 -1.97
CA TYR A 332 -9.83 -11.47 -2.00
C TYR A 332 -9.50 -9.99 -2.13
N GLY A 333 -8.33 -9.59 -1.65
CA GLY A 333 -7.70 -8.32 -2.03
C GLY A 333 -6.73 -8.49 -3.20
N LEU A 334 -6.10 -7.39 -3.60
CA LEU A 334 -5.08 -7.38 -4.63
C LEU A 334 -3.68 -7.29 -4.01
N SER A 335 -2.78 -8.18 -4.42
CA SER A 335 -1.38 -8.13 -3.98
C SER A 335 -0.65 -6.95 -4.61
N ARG A 336 0.27 -6.34 -3.86
CA ARG A 336 1.03 -5.14 -4.26
C ARG A 336 2.53 -5.35 -4.03
N THR A 337 3.04 -6.46 -4.56
CA THR A 337 4.42 -6.90 -4.29
C THR A 337 5.48 -6.13 -5.06
N THR A 338 5.15 -5.60 -6.25
CA THR A 338 6.11 -4.85 -7.07
C THR A 338 5.85 -3.35 -7.01
N PRO A 339 6.88 -2.50 -7.25
CA PRO A 339 6.70 -1.05 -7.37
C PRO A 339 5.68 -0.67 -8.45
N ASN A 340 5.57 -1.46 -9.52
CA ASN A 340 4.59 -1.26 -10.58
C ASN A 340 3.16 -1.55 -10.10
N ASP A 341 2.95 -2.63 -9.33
CA ASP A 341 1.63 -2.93 -8.74
C ASP A 341 1.18 -1.80 -7.80
N GLU A 342 2.09 -1.31 -6.96
CA GLU A 342 1.82 -0.21 -6.05
C GLU A 342 1.47 1.08 -6.81
N ALA A 343 2.22 1.40 -7.88
CA ALA A 343 1.95 2.58 -8.71
C ALA A 343 0.60 2.50 -9.43
N GLU A 344 0.22 1.33 -9.94
CA GLU A 344 -1.09 1.08 -10.57
C GLU A 344 -2.23 1.24 -9.55
N TYR A 345 -2.03 0.71 -8.34
CA TYR A 345 -3.00 0.80 -7.24
C TYR A 345 -3.22 2.25 -6.80
N GLU A 346 -2.15 3.03 -6.59
CA GLU A 346 -2.26 4.46 -6.27
C GLU A 346 -2.90 5.25 -7.43
N GLY A 347 -2.60 4.87 -8.68
CA GLY A 347 -3.28 5.41 -9.86
C GLY A 347 -4.79 5.15 -9.83
N ALA A 348 -5.20 3.95 -9.42
CA ALA A 348 -6.59 3.56 -9.30
C ALA A 348 -7.31 4.31 -8.17
N LEU A 349 -6.66 4.51 -7.02
CA LEU A 349 -7.19 5.35 -5.93
C LEU A 349 -7.47 6.78 -6.40
N ARG A 350 -6.54 7.40 -7.13
CA ARG A 350 -6.74 8.74 -7.73
C ARG A 350 -7.92 8.76 -8.71
N ARG A 351 -8.03 7.74 -9.58
CA ARG A 351 -9.17 7.62 -10.50
C ARG A 351 -10.49 7.45 -9.75
N GLN A 352 -10.52 6.65 -8.68
CA GLN A 352 -11.70 6.46 -7.84
C GLN A 352 -12.14 7.78 -7.18
N GLU A 353 -11.20 8.60 -6.70
CA GLU A 353 -11.50 9.92 -6.14
C GLU A 353 -12.15 10.83 -7.18
N VAL A 354 -11.59 10.88 -8.40
CA VAL A 354 -12.16 11.65 -9.52
C VAL A 354 -13.57 11.18 -9.86
N ARG A 355 -13.81 9.86 -9.94
CA ARG A 355 -15.15 9.29 -10.17
C ARG A 355 -16.12 9.65 -9.06
N ARG A 356 -15.69 9.58 -7.80
CA ARG A 356 -16.52 9.96 -6.64
C ARG A 356 -16.90 11.43 -6.66
N ARG A 357 -16.00 12.30 -7.11
CA ARG A 357 -16.27 13.74 -7.29
C ARG A 357 -17.31 13.97 -8.40
N ARG A 358 -17.13 13.37 -9.58
CA ARG A 358 -18.08 13.44 -10.71
C ARG A 358 -19.48 12.96 -10.33
N ARG A 359 -19.57 11.85 -9.59
CA ARG A 359 -20.85 11.31 -9.10
C ARG A 359 -21.57 12.27 -8.14
N LYS A 360 -20.84 13.03 -7.31
CA LYS A 360 -21.42 14.07 -6.45
C LYS A 360 -21.93 15.27 -7.26
N GLU A 361 -21.31 15.53 -8.40
CA GLU A 361 -21.68 16.58 -9.35
C GLU A 361 -22.82 16.15 -10.30
N GLY A 362 -23.31 14.91 -10.19
CA GLY A 362 -24.45 14.38 -10.94
C GLY A 362 -24.10 13.67 -12.25
N PHE A 363 -22.83 13.35 -12.47
CA PHE A 363 -22.33 12.63 -13.65
C PHE A 363 -22.06 11.15 -13.41
#